data_AF-A0A518IED0-F1
#
_entry.id   AF-A0A518IED0-F1
#
_cell.length_a   1.000
_cell.length_b   1.000
_cell.length_c   1.000
_cell.angle_alpha   90.00
_cell.angle_beta   90.00
_cell.angle_gamma   90.00
#
_symmetry.space_group_name_H-M   'P 1'
#
loop_
_entity.id
_entity.type
_entity.pdbx_description
1 polymer ?
#
loop_
_entity_poly.entity_id
_entity_poly.type
_entity_poly.pdbx_seq_one_letter_code
_entity_poly.pdbx_strand_id
1 'polypeptide(L)' 'MPFHLSENELIGGTVLILSLWGLIKDQWFLANTRKGQRLLEWFGPGRAIWVLRLIFLIGIIFGALLATGLIQPIQWE' A
#
# COMPACT_ATOMS: atom_id res chain seq x y z
N MET A 1 -31.46 0.46 -2.52
CA MET A 1 -30.44 0.81 -1.50
C MET A 1 -29.26 1.43 -2.22
N PRO A 2 -29.09 2.77 -2.26
CA PRO A 2 -27.91 3.32 -2.90
C PRO A 2 -26.75 3.12 -1.94
N PHE A 3 -25.80 2.27 -2.32
CA PHE A 3 -24.51 2.16 -1.65
C PHE A 3 -23.76 3.47 -1.90
N HIS A 4 -23.98 4.48 -1.06
CA HIS A 4 -23.10 5.65 -0.98
C HIS A 4 -21.82 5.18 -0.30
N LEU A 5 -20.98 4.43 -1.03
CA LEU A 5 -19.61 4.20 -0.62
C LEU A 5 -18.95 5.57 -0.61
N SER A 6 -18.53 6.01 0.57
CA SER A 6 -17.80 7.26 0.69
C SER A 6 -16.52 7.16 -0.13
N GLU A 7 -16.08 8.27 -0.75
CA GLU A 7 -14.87 8.30 -1.57
C GLU A 7 -13.65 7.77 -0.79
N ASN A 8 -13.66 7.97 0.52
CA ASN A 8 -12.68 7.48 1.49
C ASN A 8 -12.66 5.94 1.59
N GLU A 9 -13.82 5.29 1.60
CA GLU A 9 -13.92 3.82 1.61
C GLU A 9 -13.39 3.21 0.31
N LEU A 10 -13.67 3.86 -0.82
CA LEU A 10 -13.17 3.43 -2.13
C LEU A 10 -11.66 3.61 -2.26
N ILE A 11 -11.13 4.77 -1.85
CA ILE A 11 -9.69 5.04 -1.86
C ILE A 11 -8.97 4.12 -0.89
N GLY A 12 -9.45 4.04 0.36
CA GLY A 12 -8.89 3.17 1.40
C GLY A 12 -8.89 1.71 0.99
N GLY A 13 -10.02 1.21 0.47
CA GLY A 13 -10.16 -0.15 -0.04
C GLY A 13 -9.21 -0.44 -1.21
N THR A 14 -9.09 0.49 -2.16
CA THR A 14 -8.17 0.36 -3.29
C THR A 14 -6.71 0.32 -2.84
N VAL A 15 -6.31 1.21 -1.93
CA VAL A 15 -4.96 1.25 -1.34
C VAL A 15 -4.67 -0.05 -0.58
N LEU A 16 -5.64 -0.55 0.18
CA LEU A 16 -5.51 -1.81 0.92
C LEU A 16 -5.30 -3.01 -0.01
N ILE A 17 -6.13 -3.15 -1.04
CA ILE A 17 -6.04 -4.24 -2.03
C ILE A 17 -4.72 -4.17 -2.80
N LEU A 18 -4.34 -2.98 -3.28
CA LEU A 18 -3.07 -2.79 -3.99
C LEU A 18 -1.86 -3.07 -3.10
N SER A 19 -1.92 -2.70 -1.83
CA SER A 19 -0.83 -2.94 -0.88
C SER A 19 -0.71 -4.42 -0.51
N LEU A 20 -1.84 -5.13 -0.33
CA LEU A 20 -1.87 -6.58 -0.16
C LEU A 20 -1.31 -7.32 -1.38
N TRP A 21 -1.75 -6.92 -2.58
CA TRP A 21 -1.25 -7.49 -3.83
C TRP A 21 0.25 -7.25 -4.01
N GLY A 22 0.71 -6.03 -3.69
CA GLY A 22 2.12 -5.65 -3.68
C GLY A 22 2.95 -6.47 -2.70
N LEU A 23 2.41 -6.79 -1.52
CA LEU A 23 3.06 -7.65 -0.52
C LEU A 23 3.21 -9.10 -1.02
N ILE A 24 2.19 -9.66 -1.68
CA ILE A 24 2.22 -11.01 -2.26
C ILE A 24 3.22 -11.09 -3.42
N LYS A 25 3.36 -10.00 -4.18
CA LYS A 25 4.24 -9.91 -5.35
C LYS A 25 5.55 -9.18 -5.06
N ASP A 26 5.94 -9.04 -3.79
CA ASP A 26 7.12 -8.28 -3.37
C ASP A 26 8.41 -8.71 -4.09
N GLN A 27 8.66 -10.02 -4.19
CA GLN A 27 9.79 -10.59 -4.91
C GLN A 27 9.74 -10.32 -6.42
N TRP A 28 8.56 -10.43 -7.02
CA TRP A 28 8.36 -10.12 -8.43
C TRP A 28 8.58 -8.63 -8.71
N PHE A 29 8.13 -7.76 -7.79
CA PHE A 29 8.29 -6.32 -7.90
C PHE A 29 9.77 -5.91 -7.82
N LEU A 30 10.54 -6.52 -6.92
CA LEU A 30 11.98 -6.30 -6.80
C LEU A 30 12.74 -6.80 -8.02
N ALA A 31 12.37 -7.96 -8.57
CA ALA A 31 13.05 -8.54 -9.73
C ALA A 31 12.70 -7.84 -11.06
N ASN A 32 11.43 -7.44 -11.24
CA ASN A 32 10.90 -7.01 -12.53
C ASN A 32 10.76 -5.48 -12.69
N THR A 33 11.00 -4.69 -11.64
CA THR A 33 10.92 -3.22 -11.73
C THR A 33 12.28 -2.56 -11.54
N ARG A 34 12.59 -1.54 -12.35
CA ARG A 34 13.81 -0.72 -12.20
C ARG A 34 13.95 -0.10 -10.80
N LYS A 35 12.83 0.28 -10.18
CA LYS A 35 12.82 0.84 -8.82
C LYS A 35 13.15 -0.23 -7.77
N GLY A 36 12.61 -1.43 -7.94
CA GLY A 36 12.91 -2.56 -7.07
C GLY A 36 14.37 -3.02 -7.17
N GLN A 37 14.93 -3.02 -8.38
CA GLN A 37 16.35 -3.30 -8.59
C GLN A 37 17.25 -2.21 -7.97
N ARG A 38 16.91 -0.93 -8.11
CA ARG A 38 17.63 0.15 -7.39
C ARG A 38 17.57 0.00 -5.86
N LEU A 39 16.43 -0.45 -5.33
CA LEU A 39 16.29 -0.71 -3.90
C LEU A 39 17.16 -1.89 -3.44
N LEU A 40 17.25 -2.94 -4.27
CA LEU A 40 18.17 -4.07 -4.07
C LEU A 40 19.64 -3.62 -4.09
N GLU A 41 20.02 -2.73 -5.01
CA GLU A 41 21.38 -2.19 -5.10
C GLU A 41 21.76 -1.34 -3.87
N TRP A 42 20.82 -0.55 -3.33
CA TRP A 42 21.09 0.32 -2.18
C TRP A 42 21.09 -0.40 -0.83
N PHE A 43 20.15 -1.32 -0.60
CA PHE A 43 19.96 -1.96 0.70
C PHE A 43 20.47 -3.41 0.76
N GLY A 44 20.73 -4.03 -0.38
CA GLY A 44 21.06 -5.44 -0.50
C GLY A 44 19.82 -6.36 -0.52
N PRO A 45 19.97 -7.61 -0.99
CA PRO A 45 18.85 -8.51 -1.28
C PRO A 45 17.98 -8.86 -0.06
N GLY A 46 18.60 -9.02 1.11
CA GLY A 46 17.86 -9.36 2.34
C GLY A 46 17.08 -8.19 2.93
N ARG A 47 17.66 -6.97 2.95
CA ARG A 47 17.01 -5.80 3.56
C ARG A 47 16.01 -5.12 2.63
N ALA A 48 16.25 -5.12 1.31
CA ALA A 48 15.32 -4.50 0.36
C ALA A 48 13.92 -5.12 0.39
N ILE A 49 13.83 -6.45 0.55
CA ILE A 49 12.55 -7.15 0.74
C ILE A 49 11.84 -6.66 2.00
N TRP A 50 12.57 -6.56 3.11
CA TRP A 50 12.00 -6.08 4.37
C TRP A 50 11.52 -4.63 4.28
N VAL A 51 12.30 -3.75 3.65
CA VAL A 51 11.91 -2.35 3.42
C VAL A 51 10.64 -2.27 2.58
N LEU A 52 10.57 -3.03 1.49
CA LEU A 52 9.40 -3.04 0.62
C LEU A 52 8.16 -3.59 1.34
N ARG A 53 8.33 -4.67 2.12
CA ARG A 53 7.25 -5.21 2.97
C ARG A 53 6.75 -4.19 3.99
N LEU A 54 7.66 -3.44 4.60
CA LEU A 54 7.30 -2.42 5.59
C LEU A 54 6.47 -1.30 4.96
N ILE A 55 6.83 -0.86 3.75
CA ILE A 55 6.05 0.12 2.97
C ILE A 55 4.65 -0.41 2.68
N PHE A 56 4.53 -1.66 2.21
CA PHE A 56 3.22 -2.26 1.95
C PHE A 56 2.40 -2.48 3.23
N LEU A 57 3.02 -2.89 4.33
CA LEU A 57 2.34 -3.01 5.63
C LEU A 57 1.79 -1.67 6.12
N ILE A 58 2.58 -0.59 5.99
CA ILE A 58 2.12 0.77 6.28
C ILE A 58 0.93 1.12 5.36
N GLY A 59 1.03 0.83 4.07
CA GLY A 59 -0.07 1.03 3.11
C GLY A 59 -1.35 0.27 3.47
N ILE A 60 -1.22 -0.97 3.96
CA ILE A 60 -2.36 -1.77 4.46
C ILE A 60 -2.97 -1.11 5.69
N ILE A 61 -2.16 -0.68 6.66
CA ILE A 61 -2.64 -0.03 7.88
C ILE A 61 -3.40 1.25 7.52
N PHE A 62 -2.82 2.13 6.71
CA PHE A 62 -3.47 3.37 6.27
C PHE A 62 -4.71 3.11 5.42
N GLY A 63 -4.66 2.16 4.49
CA GLY A 63 -5.80 1.76 3.68
C GLY A 63 -6.95 1.22 4.52
N ALA A 64 -6.66 0.40 5.54
CA ALA A 64 -7.66 -0.12 6.48
C ALA A 64 -8.26 1.00 7.34
N LEU A 65 -7.44 1.90 7.86
CA LEU A 65 -7.87 3.06 8.65
C LEU A 65 -8.79 4.00 7.85
N LEU A 66 -8.48 4.23 6.57
CA LEU A 66 -9.33 5.00 5.66
C LEU A 66 -10.62 4.25 5.31
N ALA A 67 -10.52 2.96 5.00
CA ALA A 67 -11.66 2.12 4.63
C ALA A 67 -12.64 1.90 5.79
N THR A 68 -12.17 1.96 7.03
CA THR A 68 -13.02 1.84 8.22
C THR A 68 -13.61 3.19 8.66
N GLY A 69 -13.27 4.29 7.98
CA GLY A 69 -13.73 5.63 8.35
C GLY A 69 -13.15 6.15 9.66
N LEU A 70 -12.16 5.45 10.24
CA LEU A 70 -11.43 5.88 11.44
C LEU A 70 -10.62 7.15 11.18
N ILE A 71 -10.10 7.30 9.96
CA ILE A 71 -9.46 8.53 9.50
C ILE A 71 -10.40 9.24 8.53
N GLN A 72 -10.91 10.39 8.94
CA GLN A 72 -11.59 11.31 8.04
C GLN A 72 -10.55 12.29 7.48
N PRO A 73 -10.35 12.35 6.15
CA PRO A 73 -9.53 13.40 5.57
C PRO A 73 -10.15 14.75 5.92
N ILE A 74 -9.30 15.72 6.26
CA ILE A 74 -9.73 17.11 6.49
C ILE A 74 -10.56 17.56 5.28
N GLN A 75 -11.81 17.91 5.55
CA GLN A 75 -12.68 18.57 4.58
C GLN A 75 -12.36 20.05 4.65
N TRP A 76 -11.67 20.56 3.63
CA TRP A 76 -11.50 22.00 3.46
C TRP A 76 -12.78 22.53 2.80
N GLU A 77 -13.54 23.37 3.52
CA GLU A 77 -14.72 24.09 3.02
C GLU A 77 -14.35 25.19 2.01
#